data_AF-A0A2D6RHZ1-F1
#
_entry.id   AF-A0A2D6RHZ1-F1
#
_cell.length_a   1.000
_cell.length_b   1.000
_cell.length_c   1.000
_cell.angle_alpha   90.00
_cell.angle_beta   90.00
_cell.angle_gamma   90.00
#
_symmetry.space_group_name_H-M   'P 1'
#
loop_
_entity.id
_entity.type
_entity.pdbx_description
1 polymer ?
#
loop_
_entity_poly.entity_id
_entity_poly.type
_entity_poly.pdbx_seq_one_letter_code
_entity_poly.pdbx_strand_id
1 'polypeptide(L)'
;FVLSLVTIKKGLKHIGLDVGTVEGYVYAIAVAVVVALIGKAFIARLKFDENADKDSHYVNVEKVFAVLMVVTACCMAFAHGSNDVANAIGPLAAVVSIVGNEGQIVKKAALEWWILPLGGFGIVAGLAIFGHRVIATIGKGITHLTPSRGFAAELAAACTVVIASGTGLPISTTQTLVGAVLGVGMARGIAAINLGVVRNIVVSWVITLPVGAGLSIIFFWILTSTLGA
;
A
#
# COMPACT_ATOMS: atom_id res chain seq x y z
N PHE A 1 10.24 -10.92 4.86
CA PHE A 1 10.38 -10.93 6.33
C PHE A 1 9.44 -9.93 7.00
N VAL A 2 9.63 -8.61 6.86
CA VAL A 2 8.82 -7.59 7.57
C VAL A 2 7.32 -7.77 7.38
N LEU A 3 6.89 -7.91 6.12
CA LEU A 3 5.50 -8.22 5.75
C LEU A 3 4.97 -9.45 6.51
N SER A 4 5.67 -10.57 6.38
CA SER A 4 5.31 -11.84 7.01
C SER A 4 5.22 -11.72 8.53
N LEU A 5 6.17 -11.01 9.16
CA LEU A 5 6.20 -10.82 10.61
C LEU A 5 4.97 -10.05 11.10
N VAL A 6 4.62 -8.95 10.43
CA VAL A 6 3.43 -8.15 10.80
C VAL A 6 2.16 -8.93 10.55
N THR A 7 2.02 -9.60 9.41
CA THR A 7 0.85 -10.43 9.11
C THR A 7 0.67 -11.55 10.15
N ILE A 8 1.76 -12.22 10.55
CA ILE A 8 1.71 -13.31 11.53
C ILE A 8 1.38 -12.77 12.93
N LYS A 9 2.05 -11.72 13.39
CA LYS A 9 1.87 -11.23 14.77
C LYS A 9 0.59 -10.42 14.97
N LYS A 10 0.10 -9.73 13.95
CA LYS A 10 -1.03 -8.80 14.06
C LYS A 10 -2.23 -9.25 13.24
N GLY A 11 -2.01 -9.74 12.02
CA GLY A 11 -3.08 -10.24 11.16
C GLY A 11 -3.75 -11.49 11.74
N LEU A 12 -2.97 -12.53 12.03
CA LEU A 12 -3.52 -13.84 12.47
C LEU A 12 -4.30 -13.80 13.79
N LYS A 13 -4.01 -12.82 14.65
CA LYS A 13 -4.79 -12.57 15.88
C LYS A 13 -6.28 -12.33 15.61
N HIS A 14 -6.63 -11.74 14.45
CA HIS A 14 -8.02 -11.46 14.08
C HIS A 14 -8.80 -12.72 13.66
N ILE A 15 -8.10 -13.82 13.38
CA ILE A 15 -8.68 -15.13 13.02
C ILE A 15 -8.57 -16.11 14.21
N GLY A 16 -8.19 -15.63 15.39
CA GLY A 16 -8.06 -16.43 16.61
C GLY A 16 -6.78 -17.26 16.71
N LEU A 17 -5.80 -17.02 15.83
CA LEU A 17 -4.49 -17.68 15.87
C LEU A 17 -3.47 -16.77 16.57
N ASP A 18 -3.24 -16.98 17.86
CA ASP A 18 -2.18 -16.28 18.61
C ASP A 18 -0.88 -17.07 18.53
N VAL A 19 0.03 -16.60 17.67
CA VAL A 19 1.35 -17.19 17.51
C VAL A 19 2.31 -16.54 18.50
N GLY A 20 3.05 -17.37 19.24
CA GLY A 20 4.04 -16.88 20.21
C GLY A 20 5.07 -15.95 19.56
N THR A 21 5.68 -15.06 20.36
CA THR A 21 6.63 -14.07 19.79
C THR A 21 7.80 -14.73 19.07
N VAL A 22 8.39 -15.79 19.65
CA VAL A 22 9.51 -16.53 19.07
C VAL A 22 9.07 -17.29 17.81
N GLU A 23 7.96 -18.01 17.86
CA GLU A 23 7.37 -18.73 16.72
C GLU A 23 7.06 -17.79 15.56
N GLY A 24 6.52 -16.60 15.84
CA GLY A 24 6.24 -15.59 14.83
C GLY A 24 7.49 -15.12 14.09
N TYR A 25 8.62 -14.96 14.79
CA TYR A 25 9.91 -14.67 14.16
C TYR A 25 10.42 -15.84 13.32
N VAL A 26 10.31 -17.08 13.82
CA VAL A 26 10.72 -18.29 13.09
C VAL A 26 9.92 -18.44 11.79
N TYR A 27 8.60 -18.33 11.85
CA TYR A 27 7.75 -18.42 10.66
C TYR A 27 8.02 -17.27 9.68
N ALA A 28 8.26 -16.05 10.16
CA ALA A 28 8.61 -14.93 9.30
C ALA A 28 9.96 -15.14 8.57
N ILE A 29 10.94 -15.75 9.25
CA ILE A 29 12.22 -16.16 8.62
C ILE A 29 11.97 -17.27 7.60
N ALA A 30 11.20 -18.30 7.95
CA ALA A 30 10.90 -19.41 7.04
C ALA A 30 10.23 -18.91 5.75
N VAL A 31 9.22 -18.05 5.85
CA VAL A 31 8.56 -17.44 4.70
C VAL A 31 9.55 -16.59 3.89
N ALA A 32 10.43 -15.82 4.55
CA ALA A 32 11.45 -15.04 3.86
C ALA A 32 12.44 -15.92 3.07
N VAL A 33 12.85 -17.06 3.63
CA VAL A 33 13.70 -18.04 2.95
C VAL A 33 12.97 -18.64 1.74
N VAL A 34 11.71 -19.04 1.88
CA VAL A 34 10.91 -19.58 0.76
C VAL A 34 10.79 -18.55 -0.37
N VAL A 35 10.44 -17.30 -0.04
CA VAL A 35 10.36 -16.21 -1.04
C VAL A 35 11.72 -15.97 -1.70
N ALA A 36 12.82 -16.02 -0.94
CA ALA A 36 14.17 -15.89 -1.48
C ALA A 36 14.55 -17.05 -2.42
N LEU A 37 14.17 -18.28 -2.10
CA LEU A 37 14.39 -19.45 -2.95
C LEU A 37 13.58 -19.38 -4.25
N ILE A 38 12.31 -18.96 -4.17
CA ILE A 38 11.47 -18.73 -5.34
C ILE A 38 12.08 -17.62 -6.21
N GLY A 39 12.45 -16.48 -5.60
CA GLY A 39 13.12 -15.38 -6.29
C GLY A 39 14.41 -15.83 -6.97
N LYS A 40 15.24 -16.63 -6.28
CA LYS A 40 16.46 -17.23 -6.85
C LYS A 40 16.13 -18.14 -8.03
N ALA A 41 15.08 -18.95 -7.97
CA ALA A 41 14.68 -19.82 -9.07
C ALA A 41 14.23 -19.03 -10.31
N PHE A 42 13.51 -17.91 -10.13
CA PHE A 42 13.16 -17.00 -11.24
C PHE A 42 14.40 -16.31 -11.82
N ILE A 43 15.31 -15.84 -10.96
CA ILE A 43 16.56 -15.21 -11.39
C ILE A 43 17.46 -16.19 -12.15
N ALA A 44 17.54 -17.45 -11.70
CA ALA A 44 18.32 -18.50 -12.37
C ALA A 44 17.78 -18.88 -13.75
N ARG A 45 16.52 -18.53 -14.07
CA ARG A 45 15.93 -18.72 -15.40
C ARG A 45 16.20 -17.55 -16.36
N LEU A 46 16.80 -16.46 -15.87
CA LEU A 46 17.19 -15.35 -16.73
C LEU A 46 18.41 -15.76 -17.56
N LYS A 47 18.30 -15.56 -18.88
CA LYS A 47 19.44 -15.71 -19.78
C LYS A 47 20.30 -14.45 -19.68
N PHE A 48 21.47 -14.60 -19.10
CA PHE A 48 22.50 -13.57 -19.05
C PHE A 48 23.43 -13.74 -20.25
N ASP A 49 23.72 -12.64 -20.93
CA ASP A 49 24.75 -12.63 -21.96
C ASP A 49 26.10 -12.40 -21.25
N GLU A 50 26.89 -13.47 -21.09
CA GLU A 50 28.18 -13.46 -20.37
C GLU A 50 29.32 -12.81 -21.18
N ASN A 51 29.15 -12.64 -22.50
CA ASN A 51 30.19 -12.16 -23.41
C ASN A 51 30.10 -10.66 -23.73
N ALA A 52 29.32 -9.90 -22.97
CA ALA A 52 28.84 -8.60 -23.42
C ALA A 52 29.36 -7.43 -22.56
N ASP A 53 29.60 -6.30 -23.24
CA ASP A 53 30.22 -5.04 -22.80
C ASP A 53 29.65 -4.46 -21.49
N LYS A 54 30.28 -3.44 -20.88
CA LYS A 54 29.83 -2.81 -19.61
C LYS A 54 28.33 -2.47 -19.58
N ASP A 55 27.78 -2.03 -20.70
CA ASP A 55 26.35 -1.71 -20.85
C ASP A 55 25.43 -2.94 -20.68
N SER A 56 25.91 -4.12 -21.08
CA SER A 56 25.16 -5.38 -20.94
C SER A 56 25.13 -5.88 -19.50
N HIS A 57 26.14 -5.56 -18.69
CA HIS A 57 26.14 -5.84 -17.25
C HIS A 57 25.04 -5.02 -16.53
N TYR A 58 24.88 -3.73 -16.84
CA TYR A 58 23.79 -2.91 -16.29
C TYR A 58 22.42 -3.45 -16.67
N VAL A 59 22.23 -3.86 -17.92
CA VAL A 59 20.97 -4.46 -18.40
C VAL A 59 20.68 -5.77 -17.66
N ASN A 60 21.68 -6.61 -17.42
CA ASN A 60 21.52 -7.86 -16.68
C ASN A 60 21.12 -7.60 -15.21
N VAL A 61 21.69 -6.59 -14.56
CA VAL A 61 21.30 -6.18 -13.20
C VAL A 61 19.85 -5.68 -13.17
N GLU A 62 19.44 -4.83 -14.11
CA GLU A 62 18.05 -4.33 -14.17
C GLU A 62 17.04 -5.45 -14.45
N LYS A 63 17.39 -6.50 -15.22
CA LYS A 63 16.54 -7.69 -15.37
C LYS A 63 16.30 -8.42 -14.05
N VAL A 64 17.34 -8.55 -13.21
CA VAL A 64 17.21 -9.15 -11.88
C VAL A 64 16.30 -8.29 -11.00
N PHE A 65 16.53 -6.98 -10.98
CA PHE A 65 15.69 -6.06 -10.21
C PHE A 65 14.25 -6.00 -10.71
N ALA A 66 13.98 -6.24 -12.00
CA ALA A 66 12.61 -6.33 -12.52
C ALA A 66 11.84 -7.50 -11.89
N VAL A 67 12.49 -8.66 -11.69
CA VAL A 67 11.88 -9.79 -10.98
C VAL A 67 11.63 -9.45 -9.52
N LEU A 68 12.61 -8.83 -8.85
CA LEU A 68 12.47 -8.42 -7.45
C LEU A 68 11.40 -7.35 -7.25
N MET A 69 11.25 -6.44 -8.22
CA MET A 69 10.24 -5.39 -8.22
C MET A 69 8.83 -5.98 -8.25
N VAL A 70 8.59 -7.07 -8.97
CA VAL A 70 7.28 -7.75 -8.92
C VAL A 70 6.96 -8.23 -7.51
N VAL A 71 7.95 -8.78 -6.79
CA VAL A 71 7.77 -9.23 -5.40
C VAL A 71 7.48 -8.05 -4.48
N THR A 72 8.17 -6.91 -4.63
CA THR A 72 7.91 -5.71 -3.83
C THR A 72 6.59 -5.05 -4.16
N ALA A 73 6.16 -5.07 -5.42
CA ALA A 73 4.85 -4.58 -5.85
C ALA A 73 3.73 -5.39 -5.18
N CYS A 74 3.86 -6.73 -5.10
CA CYS A 74 2.92 -7.56 -4.35
C CYS A 74 2.94 -7.22 -2.85
N CYS A 75 4.11 -6.98 -2.26
CA CYS A 75 4.22 -6.57 -0.85
C CYS A 75 3.53 -5.22 -0.61
N MET A 76 3.73 -4.25 -1.51
CA MET A 76 3.11 -2.93 -1.43
C MET A 76 1.60 -3.02 -1.63
N ALA A 77 1.11 -3.85 -2.57
CA ALA A 77 -0.32 -4.07 -2.77
C ALA A 77 -0.99 -4.64 -1.51
N PHE A 78 -0.35 -5.59 -0.84
CA PHE A 78 -0.84 -6.10 0.45
C PHE A 78 -0.83 -5.01 1.52
N ALA A 79 0.28 -4.29 1.67
CA ALA A 79 0.43 -3.23 2.66
C ALA A 79 -0.66 -2.15 2.48
N HIS A 80 -0.83 -1.70 1.24
CA HIS A 80 -1.84 -0.73 0.83
C HIS A 80 -3.25 -1.20 1.17
N GLY A 81 -3.60 -2.44 0.81
CA GLY A 81 -4.90 -3.02 1.15
C GLY A 81 -5.14 -3.08 2.66
N SER A 82 -4.12 -3.50 3.44
CA SER A 82 -4.24 -3.62 4.90
C SER A 82 -4.46 -2.29 5.61
N ASN A 83 -3.90 -1.19 5.07
CA ASN A 83 -4.07 0.15 5.63
C ASN A 83 -5.38 0.81 5.15
N ASP A 84 -5.64 0.75 3.85
CA ASP A 84 -6.66 1.60 3.22
C ASP A 84 -8.06 1.00 3.27
N VAL A 85 -8.19 -0.32 3.54
CA VAL A 85 -9.52 -0.91 3.76
C VAL A 85 -10.24 -0.21 4.90
N ALA A 86 -9.53 0.14 5.98
CA ALA A 86 -10.09 0.81 7.16
C ALA A 86 -10.76 2.15 6.82
N ASN A 87 -10.27 2.87 5.80
CA ASN A 87 -10.81 4.17 5.39
C ASN A 87 -12.23 4.04 4.82
N ALA A 88 -12.50 2.96 4.07
CA ALA A 88 -13.82 2.73 3.47
C ALA A 88 -14.75 1.93 4.40
N ILE A 89 -14.22 0.89 5.04
CA ILE A 89 -15.05 0.00 5.86
C ILE A 89 -15.30 0.53 7.27
N GLY A 90 -14.48 1.44 7.79
CA GLY A 90 -14.64 2.01 9.13
C GLY A 90 -16.00 2.69 9.33
N PRO A 91 -16.38 3.66 8.47
CA PRO A 91 -17.71 4.27 8.51
C PRO A 91 -18.84 3.26 8.31
N LEU A 92 -18.68 2.31 7.39
CA LEU A 92 -19.69 1.27 7.14
C LEU A 92 -19.90 0.37 8.36
N ALA A 93 -18.82 -0.07 8.99
CA ALA A 93 -18.87 -0.88 10.20
C ALA A 93 -19.52 -0.11 11.37
N ALA A 94 -19.30 1.20 11.48
CA ALA A 94 -19.98 2.03 12.46
C ALA A 94 -21.49 2.08 12.22
N VAL A 95 -21.93 2.28 10.97
CA VAL A 95 -23.36 2.28 10.61
C VAL A 95 -24.00 0.92 10.90
N VAL A 96 -23.39 -0.18 10.44
CA VAL A 96 -23.89 -1.54 10.68
C VAL A 96 -23.97 -1.84 12.18
N SER A 97 -22.96 -1.43 12.95
CA SER A 97 -22.97 -1.60 14.41
C SER A 97 -24.09 -0.81 15.08
N ILE A 98 -24.36 0.43 14.68
CA ILE A 98 -25.42 1.24 15.29
C ILE A 98 -26.80 0.63 14.97
N VAL A 99 -27.01 0.24 13.71
CA VAL A 99 -28.28 -0.39 13.28
C VAL A 99 -28.49 -1.74 13.99
N GLY A 100 -27.44 -2.55 14.13
CA GLY A 100 -27.52 -3.86 14.80
C GLY A 100 -27.68 -3.79 16.32
N ASN A 101 -27.39 -2.64 16.96
CA ASN A 101 -27.52 -2.44 18.40
C ASN A 101 -28.68 -1.47 18.75
N GLU A 102 -29.75 -1.48 17.94
CA GLU A 102 -30.97 -0.67 18.18
C GLU A 102 -30.70 0.84 18.35
N GLY A 103 -29.68 1.36 17.64
CA GLY A 103 -29.29 2.78 17.72
C GLY A 103 -28.26 3.09 18.82
N GLN A 104 -27.82 2.11 19.62
CA GLN A 104 -26.82 2.33 20.66
C GLN A 104 -25.39 2.36 20.10
N ILE A 105 -24.60 3.32 20.59
CA ILE A 105 -23.17 3.42 20.28
C ILE A 105 -22.40 2.52 21.26
N VAL A 106 -22.08 1.30 20.81
CA VAL A 106 -21.27 0.36 21.58
C VAL A 106 -19.77 0.67 21.47
N LYS A 107 -19.03 0.50 22.59
CA LYS A 107 -17.57 0.77 22.68
C LYS A 107 -16.71 -0.16 21.80
N LYS A 108 -17.24 -1.30 21.38
CA LYS A 108 -16.61 -2.22 20.43
C LYS A 108 -17.62 -2.60 19.36
N ALA A 109 -17.48 -2.00 18.18
CA ALA A 109 -18.15 -2.50 16.99
C ALA A 109 -17.47 -3.83 16.60
N ALA A 110 -18.18 -4.95 16.80
CA ALA A 110 -17.75 -6.20 16.20
C ALA A 110 -17.89 -6.08 14.68
N LEU A 111 -16.80 -6.33 13.95
CA LEU A 111 -16.83 -6.21 12.49
C LEU A 111 -17.52 -7.44 11.91
N GLU A 112 -18.61 -7.24 11.16
CA GLU A 112 -19.25 -8.36 10.47
C GLU A 112 -18.35 -8.90 9.36
N TRP A 113 -18.36 -10.22 9.19
CA TRP A 113 -17.41 -10.93 8.32
C TRP A 113 -17.49 -10.51 6.85
N TRP A 114 -18.65 -10.06 6.37
CA TRP A 114 -18.89 -9.67 4.97
C TRP A 114 -18.35 -8.27 4.63
N ILE A 115 -18.12 -7.42 5.65
CA ILE A 115 -17.69 -6.02 5.45
C ILE A 115 -16.28 -5.97 4.84
N LEU A 116 -15.37 -6.82 5.30
CA LEU A 116 -13.98 -6.86 4.81
C LEU A 116 -13.88 -7.33 3.34
N PRO A 117 -14.53 -8.44 2.91
CA PRO A 117 -14.60 -8.83 1.51
C PRO A 117 -15.17 -7.74 0.61
N LEU A 118 -16.21 -7.03 1.06
CA LEU A 118 -16.79 -5.92 0.30
C LEU A 118 -15.77 -4.78 0.06
N GLY A 119 -15.05 -4.38 1.11
CA GLY A 119 -13.98 -3.38 1.01
C GLY A 119 -12.84 -3.82 0.09
N GLY A 120 -12.40 -5.08 0.22
CA GLY A 120 -11.37 -5.66 -0.65
C GLY A 120 -11.78 -5.68 -2.12
N PHE A 121 -13.00 -6.12 -2.42
CA PHE A 121 -13.53 -6.11 -3.78
C PHE A 121 -13.62 -4.69 -4.35
N GLY A 122 -14.11 -3.73 -3.55
CA GLY A 122 -14.22 -2.33 -3.95
C GLY A 122 -12.86 -1.72 -4.32
N ILE A 123 -11.80 -2.00 -3.55
CA ILE A 123 -10.44 -1.53 -3.86
C ILE A 123 -9.95 -2.12 -5.19
N VAL A 124 -10.11 -3.43 -5.41
CA VAL A 124 -9.67 -4.10 -6.64
C VAL A 124 -10.44 -3.57 -7.85
N ALA A 125 -11.76 -3.43 -7.74
CA ALA A 125 -12.60 -2.90 -8.81
C ALA A 125 -12.24 -1.44 -9.14
N GLY A 126 -12.07 -0.59 -8.13
CA GLY A 126 -11.67 0.81 -8.31
C GLY A 126 -10.30 0.96 -8.99
N LEU A 127 -9.33 0.13 -8.56
CA LEU A 127 -8.01 0.08 -9.17
C LEU A 127 -8.08 -0.34 -10.64
N ALA A 128 -8.89 -1.36 -10.97
CA ALA A 128 -9.04 -1.86 -12.33
C ALA A 128 -9.65 -0.82 -13.28
N ILE A 129 -10.65 -0.04 -12.83
CA ILE A 129 -11.37 0.91 -13.68
C ILE A 129 -10.59 2.23 -13.82
N PHE A 130 -10.11 2.80 -12.70
CA PHE A 130 -9.60 4.18 -12.67
C PHE A 130 -8.11 4.29 -12.28
N GLY A 131 -7.47 3.21 -11.82
CA GLY A 131 -6.11 3.24 -11.28
C GLY A 131 -5.03 3.62 -12.29
N HIS A 132 -5.23 3.34 -13.58
CA HIS A 132 -4.22 3.51 -14.63
C HIS A 132 -3.63 4.93 -14.70
N ARG A 133 -4.45 5.98 -14.45
CA ARG A 133 -4.00 7.38 -14.52
C ARG A 133 -3.01 7.73 -13.40
N VAL A 134 -3.29 7.26 -12.19
CA VAL A 134 -2.44 7.51 -11.01
C VAL A 134 -1.15 6.72 -11.13
N ILE A 135 -1.23 5.46 -11.56
CA ILE A 135 -0.05 4.61 -11.82
C ILE A 135 0.87 5.28 -12.85
N ALA A 136 0.32 5.85 -13.93
CA ALA A 136 1.11 6.57 -14.92
C ALA A 136 1.79 7.83 -14.34
N THR A 137 1.09 8.58 -13.49
CA THR A 137 1.62 9.80 -12.86
C THR A 137 2.79 9.50 -11.92
N ILE A 138 2.67 8.45 -11.10
CA ILE A 138 3.74 8.06 -10.18
C ILE A 138 4.90 7.40 -10.95
N GLY A 139 4.59 6.52 -11.90
CA GLY A 139 5.59 5.73 -12.63
C GLY A 139 6.45 6.54 -13.60
N LYS A 140 5.91 7.64 -14.15
CA LYS A 140 6.62 8.45 -15.17
C LYS A 140 6.67 9.95 -14.86
N GLY A 141 5.79 10.46 -14.00
CA GLY A 141 5.60 11.90 -13.80
C GLY A 141 6.57 12.53 -12.80
N ILE A 142 7.04 11.79 -11.79
CA ILE A 142 7.90 12.35 -10.73
C ILE A 142 9.39 12.26 -11.09
N THR A 143 9.87 11.04 -11.35
CA THR A 143 11.26 10.77 -11.76
C THR A 143 11.33 9.52 -12.63
N HIS A 144 12.42 9.34 -13.38
CA HIS A 144 12.60 8.16 -14.23
C HIS A 144 12.95 6.92 -13.39
N LEU A 145 11.96 6.05 -13.22
CA LEU A 145 12.09 4.79 -12.48
C LEU A 145 12.62 3.67 -13.39
N THR A 146 13.84 3.22 -13.12
CA THR A 146 14.34 1.91 -13.58
C THR A 146 13.87 0.82 -12.61
N PRO A 147 13.85 -0.47 -13.01
CA PRO A 147 13.46 -1.56 -12.12
C PRO A 147 14.14 -1.54 -10.74
N SER A 148 15.46 -1.28 -10.69
CA SER A 148 16.19 -1.16 -9.42
C SER A 148 15.68 -0.04 -8.51
N ARG A 149 15.31 1.10 -9.10
CA ARG A 149 14.74 2.26 -8.40
C ARG A 149 13.30 2.02 -7.96
N GLY A 150 12.51 1.40 -8.82
CA GLY A 150 11.14 0.98 -8.51
C GLY A 150 11.12 0.02 -7.32
N PHE A 151 11.96 -1.01 -7.36
CA PHE A 151 12.16 -1.94 -6.24
C PHE A 151 12.50 -1.22 -4.94
N ALA A 152 13.48 -0.31 -4.95
CA ALA A 152 13.88 0.43 -3.75
C ALA A 152 12.75 1.31 -3.20
N ALA A 153 12.04 2.04 -4.07
CA ALA A 153 10.93 2.90 -3.67
C ALA A 153 9.74 2.09 -3.11
N GLU A 154 9.36 1.00 -3.78
CA GLU A 154 8.28 0.11 -3.32
C GLU A 154 8.62 -0.60 -2.03
N LEU A 155 9.86 -1.08 -1.87
CA LEU A 155 10.29 -1.74 -0.64
C LEU A 155 10.24 -0.78 0.54
N ALA A 156 10.75 0.44 0.37
CA ALA A 156 10.71 1.48 1.41
C ALA A 156 9.28 1.86 1.78
N ALA A 157 8.42 2.05 0.77
CA ALA A 157 7.01 2.39 0.99
C ALA A 157 6.26 1.24 1.66
N ALA A 158 6.40 0.01 1.16
CA ALA A 158 5.74 -1.17 1.71
C ALA A 158 6.16 -1.43 3.15
N CYS A 159 7.47 -1.34 3.48
CA CYS A 159 7.92 -1.50 4.85
C CYS A 159 7.31 -0.46 5.78
N THR A 160 7.27 0.80 5.36
CA THR A 160 6.69 1.91 6.15
C THR A 160 5.21 1.68 6.41
N VAL A 161 4.44 1.34 5.37
CA VAL A 161 3.00 1.07 5.49
C VAL A 161 2.73 -0.15 6.36
N VAL A 162 3.43 -1.26 6.13
CA VAL A 162 3.27 -2.49 6.93
C VAL A 162 3.53 -2.24 8.41
N ILE A 163 4.60 -1.49 8.75
CA ILE A 163 4.91 -1.17 10.14
C ILE A 163 3.80 -0.31 10.75
N ALA A 164 3.36 0.74 10.05
CA ALA A 164 2.28 1.61 10.51
C ALA A 164 0.96 0.83 10.72
N SER A 165 0.55 0.02 9.75
CA SER A 165 -0.64 -0.84 9.86
C SER A 165 -0.51 -1.86 10.99
N GLY A 166 0.68 -2.42 11.21
CA GLY A 166 0.94 -3.32 12.35
C GLY A 166 0.81 -2.64 13.72
N THR A 167 1.02 -1.32 13.78
CA THR A 167 0.78 -0.50 14.98
C THR A 167 -0.65 0.05 15.08
N GLY A 168 -1.46 -0.11 14.04
CA GLY A 168 -2.82 0.44 13.97
C GLY A 168 -2.87 1.95 13.69
N LEU A 169 -1.75 2.54 13.26
CA LEU A 169 -1.68 3.96 12.90
C LEU A 169 -2.18 4.14 11.45
N PRO A 170 -3.26 4.91 11.22
CA PRO A 170 -3.69 5.24 9.88
C PRO A 170 -2.70 6.23 9.27
N ILE A 171 -2.06 5.85 8.17
CA ILE A 171 -1.15 6.72 7.42
C ILE A 171 -1.59 6.89 5.98
N SER A 172 -1.05 7.88 5.28
CA SER A 172 -1.24 8.04 3.84
C SER A 172 -0.26 7.17 3.06
N THR A 173 -0.76 6.11 2.43
CA THR A 173 0.00 5.24 1.52
C THR A 173 0.52 6.02 0.30
N THR A 174 -0.30 6.94 -0.24
CA THR A 174 0.08 7.83 -1.36
C THR A 174 1.26 8.73 -1.00
N GLN A 175 1.24 9.40 0.15
CA GLN A 175 2.36 10.25 0.57
C GLN A 175 3.62 9.42 0.83
N THR A 176 3.45 8.23 1.41
CA THR A 176 4.56 7.31 1.68
C THR A 176 5.23 6.88 0.38
N LEU A 177 4.45 6.51 -0.64
CA LEU A 177 4.97 6.11 -1.96
C LEU A 177 5.61 7.29 -2.71
N VAL A 178 4.96 8.45 -2.74
CA VAL A 178 5.52 9.66 -3.36
C VAL A 178 6.82 10.07 -2.67
N GLY A 179 6.89 10.00 -1.34
CA GLY A 179 8.10 10.27 -0.57
C GLY A 179 9.23 9.29 -0.89
N ALA A 180 8.92 8.00 -1.03
CA ALA A 180 9.91 6.99 -1.43
C ALA A 180 10.44 7.23 -2.86
N VAL A 181 9.57 7.55 -3.81
CA VAL A 181 9.95 7.89 -5.19
C VAL A 181 10.80 9.16 -5.24
N LEU A 182 10.44 10.18 -4.44
CA LEU A 182 11.24 11.39 -4.28
C LEU A 182 12.62 11.09 -3.71
N GLY A 183 12.72 10.25 -2.67
CA GLY A 183 13.99 9.86 -2.07
C GLY A 183 14.93 9.20 -3.08
N VAL A 184 14.41 8.26 -3.88
CA VAL A 184 15.19 7.63 -4.95
C VAL A 184 15.54 8.61 -6.08
N GLY A 185 14.64 9.55 -6.41
CA GLY A 185 14.91 10.62 -7.36
C GLY A 185 16.01 11.58 -6.88
N MET A 186 16.01 11.94 -5.60
CA MET A 186 17.00 12.84 -4.99
C MET A 186 18.40 12.24 -5.01
N ALA A 187 18.53 10.92 -4.92
CA ALA A 187 19.82 10.23 -5.07
C ALA A 187 20.48 10.45 -6.44
N ARG A 188 19.71 10.86 -7.47
CA ARG A 188 20.22 11.27 -8.80
C ARG A 188 20.45 12.78 -8.93
N GLY A 189 20.13 13.54 -7.89
CA GLY A 189 20.12 15.00 -7.87
C GLY A 189 18.73 15.58 -8.15
N ILE A 190 18.47 16.76 -7.60
CA ILE A 190 17.16 17.45 -7.66
C ILE A 190 16.70 17.67 -9.11
N ALA A 191 17.63 17.85 -10.06
CA ALA A 191 17.33 18.01 -11.48
C ALA A 191 16.65 16.77 -12.12
N ALA A 192 16.76 15.59 -11.51
CA ALA A 192 16.10 14.38 -11.97
C ALA A 192 14.63 14.27 -11.52
N ILE A 193 14.13 15.26 -10.78
CA ILE A 193 12.76 15.30 -10.24
C ILE A 193 11.97 16.38 -10.96
N ASN A 194 10.76 16.04 -11.41
CA ASN A 194 9.83 17.01 -11.93
C ASN A 194 9.14 17.76 -10.78
N LEU A 195 9.76 18.86 -10.33
CA LEU A 195 9.24 19.69 -9.24
C LEU A 195 7.85 20.29 -9.54
N GLY A 196 7.50 20.51 -10.82
CA GLY A 196 6.17 20.96 -11.20
C GLY A 196 5.09 19.93 -10.87
N VAL A 197 5.34 18.65 -11.18
CA VAL A 197 4.44 17.54 -10.83
C VAL A 197 4.36 17.39 -9.31
N VAL A 198 5.49 17.43 -8.61
CA VAL A 198 5.54 17.33 -7.15
C VAL A 198 4.73 18.44 -6.48
N ARG A 199 4.90 19.68 -6.95
CA ARG A 199 4.09 20.82 -6.48
C ARG A 199 2.60 20.58 -6.67
N ASN A 200 2.20 20.11 -7.86
CA ASN A 200 0.79 19.84 -8.15
C ASN A 200 0.23 18.72 -7.25
N ILE A 201 1.04 17.70 -6.94
CA ILE A 201 0.67 16.65 -6.00
C ILE A 201 0.46 17.24 -4.59
N VAL A 202 1.41 18.01 -4.07
CA VAL A 202 1.31 18.62 -2.73
C VAL A 202 0.11 19.56 -2.64
N VAL A 203 -0.12 20.38 -3.66
CA VAL A 203 -1.30 21.26 -3.72
C VAL A 203 -2.59 20.44 -3.69
N SER A 204 -2.65 19.31 -4.41
CA SER A 204 -3.84 18.44 -4.38
C SER A 204 -4.09 17.84 -3.00
N TRP A 205 -3.05 17.48 -2.23
CA TRP A 205 -3.20 17.01 -0.85
C TRP A 205 -3.76 18.10 0.08
N VAL A 206 -3.30 19.33 -0.06
CA VAL A 206 -3.79 20.46 0.75
C VAL A 206 -5.25 20.78 0.40
N ILE A 207 -5.63 20.72 -0.87
CA ILE A 207 -6.99 21.05 -1.34
C ILE A 207 -8.00 19.93 -1.03
N THR A 208 -7.59 18.67 -1.09
CA THR A 208 -8.50 17.53 -0.89
C THR A 208 -9.11 17.49 0.52
N LEU A 209 -8.36 17.91 1.55
CA LEU A 209 -8.86 17.98 2.93
C LEU A 209 -10.04 18.95 3.13
N PRO A 210 -9.93 20.27 2.82
CA PRO A 210 -11.04 21.21 2.99
C PRO A 210 -12.21 20.89 2.07
N VAL A 211 -11.96 20.43 0.84
CA VAL A 211 -13.04 20.02 -0.08
C VAL A 211 -13.79 18.82 0.47
N GLY A 212 -13.09 17.79 0.96
CA GLY A 212 -13.71 16.62 1.56
C GLY A 212 -14.53 16.97 2.81
N ALA A 213 -13.98 17.82 3.70
CA ALA A 213 -14.69 18.28 4.88
C ALA A 213 -15.94 19.10 4.51
N GLY A 214 -15.82 20.02 3.55
CA GLY A 214 -16.94 20.82 3.06
C GLY A 214 -18.06 19.97 2.46
N LEU A 215 -17.71 19.00 1.60
CA LEU A 215 -18.68 18.06 1.03
C LEU A 215 -19.36 17.21 2.11
N SER A 216 -18.61 16.73 3.11
CA SER A 216 -19.18 15.98 4.23
C SER A 216 -20.21 16.80 5.01
N ILE A 217 -19.92 18.08 5.29
CA ILE A 217 -20.84 18.99 5.97
C ILE A 217 -22.10 19.19 5.12
N ILE A 218 -21.93 19.51 3.83
CA ILE A 218 -23.05 19.75 2.92
C ILE A 218 -23.97 18.52 2.84
N PHE A 219 -23.41 17.32 2.65
CA PHE A 219 -24.21 16.10 2.58
C PHE A 219 -24.89 15.78 3.91
N PHE A 220 -24.22 16.00 5.05
CA PHE A 220 -24.86 15.85 6.35
C PHE A 220 -26.09 16.74 6.48
N TRP A 221 -25.99 18.03 6.16
CA TRP A 221 -27.12 18.96 6.23
C TRP A 221 -28.26 18.60 5.29
N ILE A 222 -27.94 18.15 4.06
CA ILE A 222 -28.95 17.68 3.11
C ILE A 222 -29.68 16.45 3.68
N LEU A 223 -28.95 15.48 4.23
CA LEU A 223 -29.54 14.27 4.80
C LEU A 223 -30.41 14.59 6.02
N THR A 224 -29.93 15.41 6.96
CA THR A 224 -30.70 15.83 8.14
C THR A 224 -31.98 16.56 7.74
N SER A 225 -31.90 17.50 6.79
CA SER A 225 -33.06 18.28 6.33
C SER A 225 -34.11 17.42 5.60
N THR A 226 -33.68 16.36 4.90
CA THR A 226 -34.59 15.49 4.13
C THR A 226 -35.17 14.35 4.96
N LEU A 227 -34.40 13.80 5.89
CA LEU A 227 -34.81 12.69 6.75
C LEU A 227 -35.51 13.14 8.04
N GLY A 228 -35.58 14.44 8.30
CA GLY A 228 -36.42 15.02 9.36
C GLY A 228 -35.89 14.79 10.77
N ALA A 229 -34.59 15.02 10.99
CA ALA A 229 -34.01 15.13 12.34
C ALA A 229 -33.87 16.60 12.76
#